data_AF-A0A1G2YIX1-F1
#
_entry.id   AF-A0A1G2YIX1-F1
#
_cell.length_a   1.000
_cell.length_b   1.000
_cell.length_c   1.000
_cell.angle_alpha   90.00
_cell.angle_beta   90.00
_cell.angle_gamma   90.00
#
_symmetry.space_group_name_H-M   'P 1'
#
loop_
_entity.id
_entity.type
_entity.pdbx_description
1 polymer ?
#
loop_
_entity_poly.entity_id
_entity_poly.type
_entity_poly.pdbx_seq_one_letter_code
_entity_poly.pdbx_strand_id
1 'polypeptide(L)'
;MKRKRIKYVSLESGAFISDLIFQTMSAEERGVYCTLLLYLYENNGKLPFNIELLKSLCNCTDFEKSWDFIKQKFTVKNGKISHKRVTKELNRAKLLSQTQSQKAVKAAKARWNDDASSIPQAFNKNTSSITKRSQANQSEDKVRDNTKRSSGRPVPNIAPELENIRTKLQANHSSQFNSVVSSPRFAQEQPATGTGSSEPGLIDFYDRLVSIFAARTASDTTSLRNLAGWVRDNIAAGRFNEQIIPRILEMAADSKTGKSIKPIAVFFARVKRELGYRKDL
;
A
#
# COMPACT_ATOMS: atom_id res chain seq x y z
N MET A 1 30.18 -12.49 4.87
CA MET A 1 29.12 -12.45 3.84
C MET A 1 29.08 -11.08 3.17
N LYS A 2 29.29 -11.00 1.84
CA LYS A 2 29.16 -9.73 1.10
C LYS A 2 27.68 -9.32 1.07
N ARG A 3 27.34 -8.09 1.49
CA ARG A 3 25.97 -7.59 1.39
C ARG A 3 25.60 -7.44 -0.09
N LYS A 4 24.45 -8.01 -0.51
CA LYS A 4 23.94 -7.82 -1.87
C LYS A 4 23.64 -6.34 -2.07
N ARG A 5 24.27 -5.71 -3.07
CA ARG A 5 23.91 -4.35 -3.50
C ARG A 5 22.50 -4.36 -4.07
N ILE A 6 21.69 -3.38 -3.69
CA ILE A 6 20.36 -3.18 -4.26
C ILE A 6 20.57 -2.65 -5.67
N LYS A 7 20.16 -3.42 -6.68
CA LYS A 7 20.39 -3.08 -8.10
C LYS A 7 19.37 -2.10 -8.67
N TYR A 8 18.18 -2.05 -8.08
CA TYR A 8 17.06 -1.27 -8.62
C TYR A 8 16.33 -0.56 -7.49
N VAL A 9 16.09 0.72 -7.73
CA VAL A 9 15.26 1.57 -6.90
C VAL A 9 14.20 2.15 -7.81
N SER A 10 12.94 1.87 -7.48
CA SER A 10 11.81 2.45 -8.20
C SER A 10 11.47 3.80 -7.59
N LEU A 11 11.89 4.89 -8.24
CA LEU A 11 11.38 6.21 -7.90
C LEU A 11 9.93 6.29 -8.38
N GLU A 12 8.97 6.09 -7.47
CA GLU A 12 7.54 6.27 -7.80
C GLU A 12 7.28 7.73 -8.19
N SER A 13 7.20 8.00 -9.50
CA SER A 13 7.06 9.34 -10.07
C SER A 13 5.85 10.09 -9.53
N GLY A 14 4.71 9.39 -9.38
CA GLY A 14 3.47 9.97 -8.84
C GLY A 14 3.66 10.61 -7.45
N ALA A 15 4.41 9.96 -6.56
CA ALA A 15 4.65 10.48 -5.22
C ALA A 15 5.62 11.67 -5.18
N PHE A 16 6.48 11.85 -6.20
CA PHE A 16 7.29 13.06 -6.34
C PHE A 16 6.46 14.21 -6.89
N ILE A 17 5.70 13.95 -7.96
CA ILE A 17 4.95 14.96 -8.67
C ILE A 17 3.80 15.49 -7.78
N SER A 18 3.20 14.67 -6.92
CA SER A 18 2.13 15.11 -6.01
C SER A 18 2.62 15.91 -4.80
N ASP A 19 3.92 15.98 -4.53
CA ASP A 19 4.46 16.66 -3.35
C ASP A 19 4.51 18.17 -3.59
N LEU A 20 3.65 18.92 -2.90
CA LEU A 20 3.53 20.38 -3.06
C LEU A 20 4.87 21.10 -2.88
N ILE A 21 5.68 20.68 -1.91
CA ILE A 21 6.99 21.31 -1.67
C ILE A 21 7.93 21.02 -2.85
N PHE A 22 7.85 19.84 -3.47
CA PHE A 22 8.66 19.54 -4.66
C PHE A 22 8.20 20.36 -5.88
N GLN A 23 6.89 20.62 -6.00
CA GLN A 23 6.36 21.46 -7.07
C GLN A 23 6.79 22.93 -6.92
N THR A 24 6.96 23.44 -5.71
CA THR A 24 7.40 24.82 -5.48
C THR A 24 8.92 25.02 -5.55
N MET A 25 9.71 23.93 -5.59
CA MET A 25 11.16 24.01 -5.78
C MET A 25 11.54 24.56 -7.16
N SER A 26 12.60 25.37 -7.20
CA SER A 26 13.28 25.76 -8.42
C SER A 26 13.94 24.55 -9.11
N ALA A 27 14.32 24.68 -10.39
CA ALA A 27 14.99 23.61 -11.12
C ALA A 27 16.31 23.18 -10.44
N GLU A 28 17.05 24.14 -9.89
CA GLU A 28 18.29 23.90 -9.15
C GLU A 28 18.03 23.14 -7.84
N GLU A 29 17.06 23.59 -7.03
CA GLU A 29 16.67 22.91 -5.79
C GLU A 29 16.21 21.47 -6.03
N ARG A 30 15.45 21.24 -7.12
CA ARG A 30 15.05 19.88 -7.55
C ARG A 30 16.27 19.05 -7.92
N GLY A 31 17.24 19.63 -8.65
CA GLY A 31 18.50 18.97 -9.01
C GLY A 31 19.30 18.53 -7.77
N VAL A 32 19.46 19.44 -6.80
CA VAL A 32 20.12 19.14 -5.51
C VAL A 32 19.36 18.04 -4.76
N TYR A 33 18.05 18.19 -4.61
CA TYR A 33 17.21 17.22 -3.90
C TYR A 33 17.27 15.82 -4.52
N CYS A 34 17.10 15.70 -5.83
CA CYS A 34 17.19 14.44 -6.55
C CYS A 34 18.58 13.80 -6.45
N THR A 35 19.65 14.60 -6.58
CA THR A 35 21.03 14.12 -6.44
C THR A 35 21.26 13.51 -5.05
N LEU A 36 20.89 14.23 -3.99
CA LEU A 36 21.01 13.73 -2.61
C LEU A 36 20.22 12.43 -2.40
N LEU A 37 19.03 12.29 -2.99
CA LEU A 37 18.25 11.06 -2.91
C LEU A 37 18.97 9.88 -3.57
N LEU A 38 19.53 10.06 -4.77
CA LEU A 38 20.30 9.02 -5.46
C LEU A 38 21.49 8.55 -4.61
N TYR A 39 22.25 9.50 -4.05
CA TYR A 39 23.35 9.16 -3.15
C TYR A 39 22.89 8.50 -1.85
N LEU A 40 21.73 8.86 -1.31
CA LEU A 40 21.16 8.14 -0.17
C LEU A 40 20.84 6.69 -0.54
N TYR A 41 20.32 6.38 -1.73
CA TYR A 41 20.08 4.98 -2.13
C TYR A 41 21.38 4.18 -2.20
N GLU A 42 22.43 4.73 -2.81
CA GLU A 42 23.75 4.10 -2.88
C GLU A 42 24.36 3.88 -1.48
N ASN A 43 24.09 4.79 -0.54
CA ASN A 43 24.63 4.76 0.82
C ASN A 43 23.67 4.16 1.87
N ASN A 44 22.77 3.25 1.47
CA ASN A 44 21.84 2.56 2.37
C ASN A 44 20.96 3.50 3.23
N GLY A 45 20.59 4.63 2.65
CA GLY A 45 19.66 5.62 3.20
C GLY A 45 20.29 6.63 4.16
N LYS A 46 21.63 6.71 4.22
CA LYS A 46 22.34 7.63 5.12
C LYS A 46 23.50 8.30 4.39
N LEU A 47 23.65 9.60 4.58
CA LEU A 47 24.81 10.37 4.11
C LEU A 47 25.40 11.18 5.27
N PRO A 48 26.72 11.41 5.29
CA PRO A 48 27.32 12.36 6.23
C PRO A 48 26.80 13.77 5.99
N PHE A 49 26.52 14.51 7.06
CA PHE A 49 26.10 15.90 6.99
C PHE A 49 27.34 16.80 7.07
N ASN A 50 27.90 17.13 5.91
CA ASN A 50 28.98 18.09 5.76
C ASN A 50 28.65 18.98 4.54
N ILE A 51 28.43 20.27 4.79
CA ILE A 51 27.93 21.22 3.77
C ILE A 51 28.88 21.28 2.57
N GLU A 52 30.20 21.35 2.79
CA GLU A 52 31.19 21.40 1.71
C GLU A 52 31.18 20.14 0.83
N LEU A 53 31.06 18.97 1.47
CA LEU A 53 30.96 17.69 0.75
C LEU A 53 29.66 17.62 -0.07
N LEU A 54 28.53 18.03 0.51
CA LEU A 54 27.24 17.99 -0.16
C LEU A 54 27.18 19.00 -1.31
N LYS A 55 27.77 20.19 -1.12
CA LYS A 55 27.97 21.21 -2.15
C LYS A 55 28.77 20.67 -3.34
N SER A 56 29.93 20.08 -3.07
CA SER A 56 30.77 19.44 -4.09
C SER A 56 30.03 18.32 -4.82
N LEU A 57 29.28 17.50 -4.08
CA LEU A 57 28.53 16.36 -4.61
C LEU A 57 27.36 16.76 -5.49
N CYS A 58 26.74 17.92 -5.25
CA CYS A 58 25.63 18.43 -6.05
C CYS A 58 26.07 19.41 -7.16
N ASN A 59 27.36 19.78 -7.20
CA ASN A 59 27.91 20.77 -8.13
C ASN A 59 27.08 22.07 -8.18
N CYS A 60 26.73 22.59 -7.01
CA CYS A 60 25.88 23.77 -6.85
C CYS A 60 26.67 24.89 -6.16
N THR A 61 26.67 26.10 -6.74
CA THR A 61 27.40 27.25 -6.18
C THR A 61 26.74 27.76 -4.91
N ASP A 62 25.42 27.87 -4.93
CA ASP A 62 24.59 28.44 -3.85
C ASP A 62 23.90 27.36 -3.00
N PHE A 63 24.64 26.28 -2.70
CA PHE A 63 24.10 25.10 -2.03
C PHE A 63 23.40 25.40 -0.70
N GLU A 64 23.89 26.36 0.09
CA GLU A 64 23.27 26.72 1.39
C GLU A 64 21.84 27.23 1.22
N LYS A 65 21.59 28.05 0.20
CA LYS A 65 20.25 28.58 -0.12
C LYS A 65 19.32 27.45 -0.54
N SER A 66 19.75 26.59 -1.45
CA SER A 66 18.97 25.42 -1.84
C SER A 66 18.75 24.46 -0.67
N TRP A 67 19.76 24.26 0.17
CA TRP A 67 19.71 23.41 1.35
C TRP A 67 18.70 23.92 2.37
N ASP A 68 18.66 25.22 2.64
CA ASP A 68 17.69 25.83 3.56
C ASP A 68 16.25 25.56 3.17
N PHE A 69 15.96 25.49 1.87
CA PHE A 69 14.64 25.13 1.36
C PHE A 69 14.36 23.62 1.49
N ILE A 70 15.30 22.76 1.09
CA ILE A 70 15.07 21.31 1.01
C ILE A 70 15.30 20.58 2.34
N LYS A 71 16.01 21.16 3.32
CA LYS A 71 16.38 20.52 4.59
C LYS A 71 15.17 19.98 5.35
N GLN A 72 14.01 20.61 5.21
CA GLN A 72 12.73 20.16 5.79
C GLN A 72 12.30 18.75 5.34
N LYS A 73 12.79 18.27 4.18
CA LYS A 73 12.54 16.91 3.68
C LYS A 73 13.50 15.87 4.26
N PHE A 74 14.59 16.31 4.87
CA PHE A 74 15.62 15.44 5.44
C PHE A 74 15.54 15.40 6.96
N THR A 75 16.01 14.29 7.53
CA THR A 75 16.19 14.13 8.98
C THR A 75 17.67 14.10 9.27
N VAL A 76 18.17 15.11 9.99
CA VAL A 76 19.55 15.22 10.46
C VAL A 76 19.66 14.59 11.84
N LYS A 77 20.47 13.53 12.00
CA LYS A 77 20.75 12.88 13.28
C LYS A 77 22.21 12.43 13.33
N ASN A 78 22.91 12.74 14.41
CA ASN A 78 24.30 12.33 14.66
C ASN A 78 25.24 12.64 13.48
N GLY A 79 25.16 13.88 12.95
CA GLY A 79 25.98 14.31 11.81
C GLY A 79 25.69 13.55 10.52
N LYS A 80 24.50 12.95 10.36
CA LYS A 80 24.07 12.26 9.15
C LYS A 80 22.69 12.71 8.71
N ILE A 81 22.49 12.82 7.41
CA ILE A 81 21.18 13.07 6.81
C ILE A 81 20.55 11.75 6.35
N SER A 82 19.23 11.70 6.46
CA SER A 82 18.41 10.58 5.99
C SER A 82 17.10 11.10 5.42
N HIS A 83 16.46 10.33 4.55
CA HIS A 83 15.18 10.69 3.95
C HIS A 83 14.13 9.62 4.26
N LYS A 84 12.95 10.05 4.71
CA LYS A 84 11.85 9.16 5.15
C LYS A 84 11.44 8.17 4.06
N ARG A 85 11.33 8.67 2.83
CA ARG A 85 10.93 7.85 1.68
C ARG A 85 11.99 6.81 1.31
N VAL A 86 13.25 7.24 1.17
CA VAL A 86 14.38 6.36 0.85
C VAL A 86 14.44 5.22 1.88
N THR A 87 14.30 5.56 3.16
CA THR A 87 14.27 4.57 4.25
C THR A 87 13.14 3.55 4.08
N LYS A 88 11.92 4.00 3.75
CA LYS A 88 10.78 3.09 3.51
C LYS A 88 11.03 2.17 2.32
N GLU A 89 11.50 2.70 1.21
CA GLU A 89 11.74 1.94 -0.01
C GLU A 89 12.87 0.91 0.17
N LEU A 90 13.97 1.29 0.82
CA LEU A 90 15.06 0.37 1.17
C LEU A 90 14.57 -0.76 2.09
N ASN A 91 13.71 -0.46 3.06
CA ASN A 91 13.14 -1.48 3.95
C ASN A 91 12.20 -2.43 3.19
N ARG A 92 11.36 -1.89 2.29
CA ARG A 92 10.49 -2.70 1.41
C ARG A 92 11.32 -3.63 0.52
N ALA A 93 12.39 -3.12 -0.11
CA ALA A 93 13.29 -3.90 -0.94
C ALA A 93 13.99 -5.03 -0.16
N LYS A 94 14.45 -4.74 1.07
CA LYS A 94 15.03 -5.75 1.96
C LYS A 94 14.04 -6.86 2.28
N LEU A 95 12.81 -6.49 2.66
CA LEU A 95 11.76 -7.46 3.00
C LEU A 95 11.42 -8.35 1.80
N LEU A 96 11.21 -7.76 0.61
CA LEU A 96 10.94 -8.50 -0.61
C LEU A 96 12.07 -9.48 -0.95
N SER A 97 13.32 -9.04 -0.86
CA SER A 97 14.51 -9.87 -1.10
C SER A 97 14.59 -11.05 -0.12
N GLN A 98 14.33 -10.80 1.17
CA GLN A 98 14.29 -11.85 2.19
C GLN A 98 13.17 -12.86 1.93
N THR A 99 11.95 -12.39 1.64
CA THR A 99 10.82 -13.27 1.32
C THR A 99 11.10 -14.11 0.07
N GLN A 100 11.68 -13.52 -0.98
CA GLN A 100 12.08 -14.26 -2.17
C GLN A 100 13.15 -15.31 -1.87
N SER A 101 14.17 -14.95 -1.07
CA SER A 101 15.21 -15.88 -0.65
C SER A 101 14.64 -17.06 0.15
N GLN A 102 13.73 -16.79 1.10
CA GLN A 102 13.06 -17.84 1.88
C GLN A 102 12.22 -18.76 1.01
N LYS A 103 11.45 -18.20 0.05
CA LYS A 103 10.69 -18.97 -0.94
C LYS A 103 11.60 -19.85 -1.78
N ALA A 104 12.74 -19.33 -2.23
CA ALA A 104 13.72 -20.08 -3.01
C ALA A 104 14.33 -21.24 -2.21
N VAL A 105 14.72 -21.00 -0.96
CA VAL A 105 15.23 -22.05 -0.06
C VAL A 105 14.17 -23.11 0.20
N LYS A 106 12.92 -22.71 0.48
CA LYS A 106 11.81 -23.65 0.68
C LYS A 106 11.55 -24.50 -0.57
N ALA A 107 11.57 -23.88 -1.75
CA ALA A 107 11.41 -24.58 -3.02
C ALA A 107 12.58 -25.55 -3.31
N ALA A 108 13.81 -25.14 -3.02
CA ALA A 108 14.98 -26.00 -3.15
C ALA A 108 14.87 -27.19 -2.17
N LYS A 109 14.58 -26.95 -0.90
CA LYS A 109 14.38 -28.02 0.08
C LYS A 109 13.29 -29.00 -0.35
N ALA A 110 12.15 -28.51 -0.84
CA ALA A 110 11.08 -29.36 -1.35
C ALA A 110 11.53 -30.23 -2.56
N ARG A 111 12.45 -29.73 -3.39
CA ARG A 111 12.99 -30.48 -4.54
C ARG A 111 14.05 -31.51 -4.16
N TRP A 112 14.74 -31.33 -3.04
CA TRP A 112 15.89 -32.15 -2.63
C TRP A 112 15.59 -33.12 -1.48
N ASN A 113 14.60 -32.83 -0.63
CA ASN A 113 14.25 -33.66 0.52
C ASN A 113 13.16 -34.68 0.25
N ASP A 114 12.29 -34.44 -0.74
CA ASP A 114 11.58 -35.56 -1.32
C ASP A 114 12.65 -36.27 -2.14
N ASP A 115 13.10 -37.47 -1.70
CA ASP A 115 13.89 -38.38 -2.52
C ASP A 115 13.25 -38.34 -3.88
N ALA A 116 13.89 -37.60 -4.80
CA ALA A 116 13.33 -37.35 -6.10
C ALA A 116 13.19 -38.74 -6.67
N SER A 117 11.97 -39.27 -6.60
CA SER A 117 11.58 -40.53 -7.19
C SER A 117 11.72 -40.21 -8.65
N SER A 118 12.97 -40.34 -9.11
CA SER A 118 13.44 -40.01 -10.43
C SER A 118 12.36 -40.57 -11.32
N ILE A 119 11.60 -39.71 -12.00
CA ILE A 119 10.48 -40.16 -12.83
C ILE A 119 11.11 -41.16 -13.78
N PRO A 120 10.97 -42.49 -13.60
CA PRO A 120 11.76 -43.45 -14.37
C PRO A 120 11.27 -43.51 -15.81
N GLN A 121 10.15 -42.83 -16.11
CA GLN A 121 9.41 -42.92 -17.35
C GLN A 121 9.90 -41.99 -18.47
N ALA A 122 10.92 -41.14 -18.25
CA ALA A 122 11.48 -40.35 -19.35
C ALA A 122 12.42 -41.15 -20.28
N PHE A 123 12.67 -42.44 -19.99
CA PHE A 123 13.55 -43.31 -20.80
C PHE A 123 12.82 -44.31 -21.71
N ASN A 124 11.53 -44.10 -22.02
CA ASN A 124 10.87 -44.92 -23.04
C ASN A 124 10.76 -44.20 -24.39
N LYS A 125 11.75 -44.54 -25.24
CA LYS A 125 11.70 -44.80 -26.69
C LYS A 125 10.78 -43.92 -27.57
N ASN A 126 11.42 -43.35 -28.59
CA ASN A 126 10.87 -42.80 -29.83
C ASN A 126 10.27 -41.40 -29.78
N THR A 127 11.12 -40.38 -29.68
CA THR A 127 10.86 -39.10 -30.33
C THR A 127 11.95 -38.83 -31.36
N SER A 128 11.59 -39.08 -32.62
CA SER A 128 12.31 -38.64 -33.81
C SER A 128 12.69 -37.17 -33.69
N SER A 129 13.96 -36.89 -33.95
CA SER A 129 14.58 -35.57 -34.05
C SER A 129 13.80 -34.65 -34.99
N ILE A 130 12.82 -33.91 -34.47
CA ILE A 130 12.32 -32.70 -35.12
C ILE A 130 13.07 -31.53 -34.50
N THR A 131 14.13 -31.14 -35.21
CA THR A 131 14.89 -29.91 -35.00
C THR A 131 13.96 -28.72 -35.19
N LYS A 132 13.21 -28.33 -34.15
CA LYS A 132 12.51 -27.04 -34.13
C LYS A 132 13.55 -25.93 -34.02
N ARG A 133 14.01 -25.50 -35.19
CA ARG A 133 14.77 -24.29 -35.44
C ARG A 133 14.02 -23.13 -34.78
N SER A 134 14.59 -22.58 -33.73
CA SER A 134 14.07 -21.41 -33.04
C SER A 134 14.10 -20.22 -34.01
N GLN A 135 12.94 -19.85 -34.55
CA GLN A 135 12.72 -18.49 -35.02
C GLN A 135 12.63 -17.58 -33.79
N ALA A 136 13.79 -17.16 -33.31
CA ALA A 136 13.92 -15.91 -32.59
C ALA A 136 13.68 -14.78 -33.60
N ASN A 137 12.93 -13.76 -33.18
CA ASN A 137 12.42 -12.61 -33.94
C ASN A 137 11.03 -12.84 -34.56
N GLN A 138 9.98 -12.63 -33.77
CA GLN A 138 8.91 -11.68 -34.13
C GLN A 138 7.90 -11.49 -32.98
N SER A 139 7.48 -10.23 -32.85
CA SER A 139 6.38 -9.67 -32.05
C SER A 139 6.47 -9.72 -30.52
N GLU A 140 7.08 -8.69 -29.96
CA GLU A 140 6.60 -8.03 -28.73
C GLU A 140 5.24 -7.38 -29.03
N ASP A 141 4.15 -8.14 -28.95
CA ASP A 141 2.82 -7.58 -28.67
C ASP A 141 1.82 -8.74 -28.54
N LYS A 142 0.94 -8.64 -27.54
CA LYS A 142 -0.05 -9.65 -27.08
C LYS A 142 0.43 -10.63 -26.01
N VAL A 143 0.63 -10.12 -24.80
CA VAL A 143 0.41 -10.90 -23.57
C VAL A 143 -0.72 -10.27 -22.77
N ARG A 144 -1.96 -10.62 -23.13
CA ARG A 144 -3.10 -10.58 -22.22
C ARG A 144 -4.08 -11.68 -22.64
N ASP A 145 -4.63 -12.37 -21.64
CA ASP A 145 -5.56 -13.51 -21.73
C ASP A 145 -4.97 -14.89 -22.02
N ASN A 146 -4.37 -15.50 -21.00
CA ASN A 146 -4.76 -16.87 -20.64
C ASN A 146 -4.26 -17.28 -19.24
N THR A 147 -5.04 -16.96 -18.20
CA THR A 147 -4.89 -17.60 -16.89
C THR A 147 -6.28 -18.04 -16.39
N LYS A 148 -6.80 -19.11 -17.01
CA LYS A 148 -7.88 -19.92 -16.43
C LYS A 148 -7.43 -21.38 -16.42
N ARG A 149 -7.58 -22.02 -15.24
CA ARG A 149 -7.42 -23.44 -14.91
C ARG A 149 -6.05 -23.89 -14.35
N SER A 150 -5.91 -23.78 -13.03
CA SER A 150 -5.52 -24.93 -12.19
C SER A 150 -6.07 -24.74 -10.77
N SER A 151 -7.29 -25.22 -10.55
CA SER A 151 -7.88 -25.39 -9.23
C SER A 151 -7.25 -26.62 -8.55
N GLY A 152 -6.73 -26.45 -7.33
CA GLY A 152 -6.45 -27.57 -6.43
C GLY A 152 -4.98 -27.77 -6.06
N ARG A 153 -4.39 -26.83 -5.31
CA ARG A 153 -3.33 -27.18 -4.35
C ARG A 153 -3.68 -26.58 -2.99
N PRO A 154 -3.57 -27.35 -1.89
CA PRO A 154 -3.79 -26.82 -0.55
C PRO A 154 -2.68 -25.80 -0.24
N VAL A 155 -3.09 -24.58 0.12
CA VAL A 155 -2.18 -23.54 0.60
C VAL A 155 -1.78 -23.91 2.03
N PRO A 156 -0.49 -24.12 2.33
CA PRO A 156 -0.07 -24.34 3.71
C PRO A 156 -0.35 -23.08 4.54
N ASN A 157 -1.03 -23.28 5.66
CA ASN A 157 -1.41 -22.27 6.64
C ASN A 157 -0.15 -21.72 7.34
N ILE A 158 0.34 -20.55 6.93
CA ILE A 158 1.53 -19.86 7.51
C ILE A 158 1.08 -18.72 8.47
N ALA A 159 -0.14 -18.79 9.00
CA ALA A 159 -0.72 -17.70 9.78
C ALA A 159 0.01 -17.31 11.09
N PRO A 160 0.66 -18.19 11.89
CA PRO A 160 1.09 -17.77 13.22
C PRO A 160 2.42 -17.00 13.27
N GLU A 161 3.23 -16.98 12.20
CA GLU A 161 4.61 -16.44 12.27
C GLU A 161 4.72 -14.95 11.91
N LEU A 162 3.74 -14.40 11.17
CA LEU A 162 3.73 -12.98 10.77
C LEU A 162 3.10 -12.05 11.81
N GLU A 163 2.39 -12.58 12.80
CA GLU A 163 1.75 -11.78 13.85
C GLU A 163 2.78 -11.24 14.87
N ASN A 164 3.86 -11.99 15.12
CA ASN A 164 4.92 -11.63 16.06
C ASN A 164 5.85 -10.48 15.61
N ILE A 165 5.88 -10.18 14.30
CA ILE A 165 6.65 -9.05 13.76
C ILE A 165 5.83 -7.75 13.84
N ARG A 166 4.49 -7.84 13.82
CA ARG A 166 3.58 -6.70 13.84
C ARG A 166 3.45 -6.07 15.23
N THR A 167 3.45 -6.88 16.28
CA THR A 167 3.41 -6.42 17.70
C THR A 167 4.67 -5.67 18.11
N LYS A 168 5.85 -6.03 17.58
CA LYS A 168 7.12 -5.35 17.91
C LYS A 168 7.27 -3.96 17.28
N LEU A 169 6.46 -3.59 16.28
CA LEU A 169 6.49 -2.26 15.66
C LEU A 169 5.52 -1.25 16.28
N GLN A 170 4.53 -1.69 17.06
CA GLN A 170 3.53 -0.79 17.67
C GLN A 170 3.94 -0.27 19.06
N ALA A 171 4.94 -0.87 19.72
CA ALA A 171 5.37 -0.47 21.06
C ALA A 171 6.19 0.83 21.13
N ASN A 172 6.58 1.43 19.99
CA ASN A 172 7.53 2.55 19.95
C ASN A 172 6.91 3.92 19.60
N HIS A 173 5.59 4.08 19.59
CA HIS A 173 4.94 5.32 19.15
C HIS A 173 3.99 6.00 20.16
N SER A 174 3.94 5.55 21.42
CA SER A 174 3.18 6.26 22.46
C SER A 174 4.09 7.10 23.33
N SER A 175 4.46 8.30 22.87
CA SER A 175 4.82 9.39 23.78
C SER A 175 4.71 10.74 23.10
N GLN A 176 4.00 11.64 23.79
CA GLN A 176 3.94 13.10 23.60
C GLN A 176 3.08 13.61 22.44
N PHE A 177 1.89 14.11 22.77
CA PHE A 177 1.45 15.50 22.51
C PHE A 177 0.03 15.67 23.09
N ASN A 178 -0.08 16.27 24.28
CA ASN A 178 -1.30 16.91 24.76
C ASN A 178 -0.91 18.30 25.27
N SER A 179 -1.26 19.32 24.49
CA SER A 179 -1.25 20.72 24.89
C SER A 179 -2.62 21.28 24.52
N VAL A 180 -3.38 21.57 25.57
CA VAL A 180 -4.74 22.11 25.53
C VAL A 180 -4.61 23.62 25.37
N VAL A 181 -5.08 24.16 24.24
CA VAL A 181 -5.34 25.60 24.08
C VAL A 181 -6.85 25.78 24.03
N SER A 182 -7.37 26.35 25.11
CA SER A 182 -8.75 26.82 25.25
C SER A 182 -8.99 28.00 24.29
N SER A 183 -10.10 27.97 23.56
CA SER A 183 -10.63 29.13 22.83
C SER A 183 -12.11 29.32 23.15
N PRO A 184 -12.59 30.58 23.11
CA PRO A 184 -13.81 30.98 23.79
C PRO A 184 -15.07 30.69 22.98
N ARG A 185 -16.12 30.46 23.76
CA ARG A 185 -17.48 30.06 23.41
C ARG A 185 -18.23 31.26 22.83
N PHE A 186 -18.40 31.31 21.51
CA PHE A 186 -19.33 32.23 20.86
C PHE A 186 -20.72 31.58 20.84
N ALA A 187 -21.65 32.19 21.55
CA ALA A 187 -23.06 31.85 21.51
C ALA A 187 -23.64 32.37 20.19
N GLN A 188 -24.25 31.48 19.39
CA GLN A 188 -25.02 31.88 18.22
C GLN A 188 -26.38 31.20 18.28
N GLU A 189 -27.39 32.05 18.13
CA GLU A 189 -28.82 31.83 18.29
C GLU A 189 -29.35 30.77 17.32
N GLN A 190 -30.28 29.95 17.80
CA GLN A 190 -31.04 29.00 16.99
C GLN A 190 -32.26 29.68 16.37
N PRO A 191 -32.49 29.54 15.06
CA PRO A 191 -33.82 29.71 14.47
C PRO A 191 -34.49 28.37 14.16
N ALA A 192 -35.76 28.35 14.57
CA ALA A 192 -36.89 27.48 14.27
C ALA A 192 -36.75 26.28 13.32
N THR A 193 -37.30 25.19 13.83
CA THR A 193 -37.65 23.90 13.22
C THR A 193 -38.46 24.02 11.92
N GLY A 194 -37.80 23.76 10.80
CA GLY A 194 -38.45 23.26 9.59
C GLY A 194 -38.21 21.76 9.47
N THR A 195 -39.22 20.94 9.73
CA THR A 195 -39.23 19.49 9.48
C THR A 195 -39.30 19.20 7.98
N GLY A 196 -38.28 19.63 7.24
CA GLY A 196 -37.96 19.05 5.94
C GLY A 196 -37.17 17.78 6.22
N SER A 197 -37.75 16.61 5.93
CA SER A 197 -37.02 15.33 5.94
C SER A 197 -35.92 15.41 4.89
N SER A 198 -34.78 15.97 5.30
CA SER A 198 -33.57 16.02 4.51
C SER A 198 -33.17 14.58 4.29
N GLU A 199 -33.42 14.07 3.09
CA GLU A 199 -33.01 12.73 2.74
C GLU A 199 -31.52 12.59 3.07
N PRO A 200 -31.13 11.48 3.74
CA PRO A 200 -29.77 11.30 4.20
C PRO A 200 -28.84 11.32 2.98
N GLY A 201 -28.17 12.46 2.81
CA GLY A 201 -27.24 12.65 1.72
C GLY A 201 -26.15 11.58 1.78
N LEU A 202 -25.56 11.29 0.63
CA LEU A 202 -24.54 10.25 0.52
C LEU A 202 -23.30 10.48 1.42
N ILE A 203 -23.07 11.71 1.87
CA ILE A 203 -22.05 12.05 2.88
C ILE A 203 -22.39 11.38 4.23
N ASP A 204 -23.65 11.40 4.66
CA ASP A 204 -24.10 10.79 5.91
C ASP A 204 -23.99 9.26 5.88
N PHE A 205 -24.04 8.64 4.70
CA PHE A 205 -24.02 7.18 4.56
C PHE A 205 -22.72 6.57 5.10
N TYR A 206 -21.56 7.14 4.75
CA TYR A 206 -20.26 6.64 5.21
C TYR A 206 -20.12 6.78 6.73
N ASP A 207 -20.49 7.93 7.29
CA ASP A 207 -20.37 8.18 8.72
C ASP A 207 -21.29 7.28 9.54
N ARG A 208 -22.50 6.99 9.04
CA ARG A 208 -23.40 6.00 9.63
C ARG A 208 -22.80 4.60 9.63
N LEU A 209 -22.19 4.15 8.54
CA LEU A 209 -21.51 2.84 8.49
C LEU A 209 -20.36 2.75 9.50
N VAL A 210 -19.54 3.81 9.59
CA VAL A 210 -18.42 3.88 10.56
C VAL A 210 -18.95 3.84 11.99
N SER A 211 -20.03 4.56 12.26
CA SER A 211 -20.71 4.59 13.56
C SER A 211 -21.30 3.22 13.94
N ILE A 212 -21.98 2.54 13.00
CA ILE A 212 -22.52 1.19 13.21
C ILE A 212 -21.39 0.24 13.59
N PHE A 213 -20.31 0.16 12.84
CA PHE A 213 -19.25 -0.82 13.15
C PHE A 213 -18.25 -0.37 14.21
N ALA A 214 -18.31 0.88 14.67
CA ALA A 214 -17.27 1.50 15.48
C ALA A 214 -15.87 1.25 14.88
N ALA A 215 -15.73 1.46 13.57
CA ALA A 215 -14.55 1.06 12.81
C ALA A 215 -13.28 1.80 13.29
N ARG A 216 -12.38 1.10 14.01
CA ARG A 216 -11.16 1.70 14.58
C ARG A 216 -9.92 1.54 13.71
N THR A 217 -9.90 0.52 12.83
CA THR A 217 -8.69 0.23 12.04
C THR A 217 -8.72 0.98 10.71
N ALA A 218 -7.53 1.38 10.22
CA ALA A 218 -7.40 2.00 8.90
C ALA A 218 -7.89 1.10 7.76
N SER A 219 -7.84 -0.22 7.95
CA SER A 219 -8.34 -1.19 6.97
C SER A 219 -9.87 -1.16 6.89
N ASP A 220 -10.54 -1.12 8.04
CA ASP A 220 -12.00 -1.08 8.11
C ASP A 220 -12.54 0.21 7.50
N THR A 221 -11.99 1.35 7.91
CA THR A 221 -12.41 2.67 7.38
C THR A 221 -12.19 2.78 5.87
N THR A 222 -11.05 2.28 5.36
CA THR A 222 -10.80 2.23 3.91
C THR A 222 -11.81 1.33 3.19
N SER A 223 -12.13 0.16 3.76
CA SER A 223 -13.10 -0.74 3.13
C SER A 223 -14.52 -0.16 3.08
N LEU A 224 -14.96 0.49 4.15
CA LEU A 224 -16.27 1.16 4.21
C LEU A 224 -16.33 2.37 3.26
N ARG A 225 -15.23 3.12 3.14
CA ARG A 225 -15.13 4.21 2.16
C ARG A 225 -15.24 3.71 0.73
N ASN A 226 -14.58 2.61 0.41
CA ASN A 226 -14.66 2.00 -0.91
C ASN A 226 -16.08 1.51 -1.22
N LEU A 227 -16.78 0.98 -0.22
CA LEU A 227 -18.20 0.62 -0.37
C LEU A 227 -19.06 1.86 -0.65
N ALA A 228 -18.88 2.94 0.11
CA ALA A 228 -19.63 4.18 -0.09
C ALA A 228 -19.41 4.77 -1.49
N GLY A 229 -18.17 4.78 -1.97
CA GLY A 229 -17.84 5.17 -3.35
C GLY A 229 -18.53 4.27 -4.37
N TRP A 230 -18.45 2.95 -4.21
CA TRP A 230 -19.12 2.01 -5.09
C TRP A 230 -20.64 2.18 -5.14
N VAL A 231 -21.31 2.41 -4.00
CA VAL A 231 -22.76 2.65 -3.95
C VAL A 231 -23.10 3.92 -4.74
N ARG A 232 -22.38 5.02 -4.48
CA ARG A 232 -22.55 6.29 -5.20
C ARG A 232 -22.45 6.11 -6.70
N ASP A 233 -21.40 5.43 -7.16
CA ASP A 233 -21.14 5.26 -8.58
C ASP A 233 -22.24 4.42 -9.25
N ASN A 234 -22.83 3.45 -8.54
CA ASN A 234 -23.97 2.67 -9.05
C ASN A 234 -25.31 3.45 -9.02
N ILE A 235 -25.51 4.35 -8.05
CA ILE A 235 -26.66 5.28 -8.06
C ILE A 235 -26.54 6.24 -9.25
N ALA A 236 -25.37 6.84 -9.45
CA ALA A 236 -25.10 7.73 -10.57
C ALA A 236 -25.26 7.03 -11.93
N ALA A 237 -24.93 5.74 -12.00
CA ALA A 237 -25.15 4.91 -13.20
C ALA A 237 -26.60 4.43 -13.38
N GLY A 238 -27.53 4.82 -12.50
CA GLY A 238 -28.94 4.40 -12.53
C GLY A 238 -29.17 2.92 -12.22
N ARG A 239 -28.16 2.22 -11.68
CA ARG A 239 -28.26 0.79 -11.32
C ARG A 239 -28.95 0.58 -9.97
N PHE A 240 -28.81 1.55 -9.08
CA PHE A 240 -29.50 1.59 -7.81
C PHE A 240 -30.32 2.88 -7.67
N ASN A 241 -31.41 2.79 -6.92
CA ASN A 241 -32.14 3.96 -6.44
C ASN A 241 -31.60 4.37 -5.05
N GLU A 242 -31.97 5.55 -4.57
CA GLU A 242 -31.54 6.06 -3.26
C GLU A 242 -32.04 5.19 -2.09
N GLN A 243 -33.11 4.41 -2.30
CA GLN A 243 -33.63 3.41 -1.37
C GLN A 243 -32.65 2.25 -1.09
N ILE A 244 -31.56 2.14 -1.84
CA ILE A 244 -30.50 1.17 -1.53
C ILE A 244 -29.74 1.53 -0.25
N ILE A 245 -29.63 2.83 0.07
CA ILE A 245 -28.89 3.32 1.23
C ILE A 245 -29.48 2.79 2.55
N PRO A 246 -30.79 2.99 2.85
CA PRO A 246 -31.38 2.47 4.08
C PRO A 246 -31.27 0.94 4.16
N ARG A 247 -31.44 0.24 3.03
CA ARG A 247 -31.28 -1.23 2.98
C ARG A 247 -29.86 -1.68 3.35
N ILE A 248 -28.82 -1.00 2.88
CA ILE A 248 -27.43 -1.34 3.25
C ILE A 248 -27.16 -1.05 4.73
N LEU A 249 -27.71 0.03 5.27
CA LEU A 249 -27.58 0.37 6.70
C LEU A 249 -28.27 -0.68 7.58
N GLU A 250 -29.43 -1.20 7.16
CA GLU A 250 -30.12 -2.31 7.83
C GLU A 250 -29.26 -3.59 7.82
N MET A 251 -28.69 -3.96 6.66
CA MET A 251 -27.75 -5.09 6.58
C MET A 251 -26.54 -4.93 7.51
N ALA A 252 -26.06 -3.69 7.68
CA ALA A 252 -24.95 -3.38 8.57
C ALA A 252 -25.34 -3.55 10.05
N ALA A 253 -26.52 -3.06 10.44
CA ALA A 253 -27.07 -3.21 11.78
C ALA A 253 -27.26 -4.70 12.14
N ASP A 254 -27.87 -5.49 11.24
CA ASP A 254 -28.05 -6.93 11.42
C ASP A 254 -26.73 -7.69 11.57
N SER A 255 -25.72 -7.27 10.81
CA SER A 255 -24.41 -7.89 10.87
C SER A 255 -23.68 -7.57 12.17
N LYS A 256 -24.00 -6.43 12.81
CA LYS A 256 -23.46 -6.03 14.11
C LYS A 256 -24.10 -6.78 15.27
N THR A 257 -25.41 -7.04 15.22
CA THR A 257 -26.14 -7.71 16.31
C THR A 257 -25.87 -9.21 16.40
N GLY A 258 -25.37 -9.82 15.31
CA GLY A 258 -25.02 -11.24 15.29
C GLY A 258 -23.87 -11.63 16.23
N LYS A 259 -23.81 -12.90 16.63
CA LYS A 259 -22.74 -13.50 17.47
C LYS A 259 -21.36 -13.61 16.78
N SER A 260 -21.15 -12.94 15.65
CA SER A 260 -19.91 -13.06 14.87
C SER A 260 -18.80 -12.22 15.49
N ILE A 261 -17.62 -12.81 15.63
CA ILE A 261 -16.39 -12.12 16.06
C ILE A 261 -15.98 -11.03 15.04
N LYS A 262 -16.42 -11.16 13.77
CA LYS A 262 -16.04 -10.27 12.67
C LYS A 262 -17.29 -9.74 11.95
N PRO A 263 -18.04 -8.81 12.58
CA PRO A 263 -19.31 -8.32 12.03
C PRO A 263 -19.14 -7.63 10.66
N ILE A 264 -18.06 -6.87 10.46
CA ILE A 264 -17.72 -6.23 9.18
C ILE A 264 -17.54 -7.28 8.06
N ALA A 265 -16.86 -8.39 8.34
CA ALA A 265 -16.64 -9.43 7.34
C ALA A 265 -17.95 -10.12 6.93
N VAL A 266 -18.85 -10.36 7.89
CA VAL A 266 -20.19 -10.91 7.64
C VAL A 266 -21.02 -9.94 6.79
N PHE A 267 -20.97 -8.65 7.13
CA PHE A 267 -21.63 -7.59 6.38
C PHE A 267 -21.17 -7.56 4.91
N PHE A 268 -19.87 -7.50 4.65
CA PHE A 268 -19.36 -7.51 3.27
C PHE A 268 -19.70 -8.79 2.52
N ALA A 269 -19.78 -9.94 3.20
CA ALA A 269 -20.23 -11.19 2.58
C ALA A 269 -21.72 -11.14 2.17
N ARG A 270 -22.58 -10.46 2.95
CA ARG A 270 -23.98 -10.21 2.57
C ARG A 270 -24.09 -9.23 1.41
N VAL A 271 -23.44 -8.08 1.50
CA VAL A 271 -23.42 -7.07 0.43
C VAL A 271 -22.92 -7.66 -0.90
N LYS A 272 -21.88 -8.50 -0.87
CA LYS A 272 -21.37 -9.20 -2.05
C LYS A 272 -22.41 -10.17 -2.66
N ARG A 273 -23.13 -10.90 -1.81
CA ARG A 273 -24.11 -11.91 -2.22
C ARG A 273 -25.38 -11.27 -2.77
N GLU A 274 -25.88 -10.23 -2.11
CA GLU A 274 -27.16 -9.62 -2.43
C GLU A 274 -27.05 -8.51 -3.47
N LEU A 275 -26.00 -7.70 -3.39
CA LEU A 275 -25.83 -6.50 -4.23
C LEU A 275 -24.72 -6.65 -5.28
N GLY A 276 -24.04 -7.81 -5.30
CA GLY A 276 -22.99 -8.08 -6.28
C GLY A 276 -21.71 -7.27 -6.08
N TYR A 277 -21.46 -6.75 -4.87
CA TYR A 277 -20.23 -6.00 -4.57
C TYR A 277 -18.97 -6.83 -4.86
N ARG A 278 -18.14 -6.34 -5.78
CA ARG A 278 -16.81 -6.90 -6.08
C ARG A 278 -15.77 -5.84 -5.80
N LYS A 279 -14.73 -6.21 -5.07
CA LYS A 279 -13.55 -5.36 -4.81
C LYS A 279 -12.67 -5.20 -6.06
N ASP A 280 -13.18 -5.58 -7.22
CA ASP A 280 -12.44 -5.69 -8.46
C ASP A 280 -12.57 -4.35 -9.18
N LEU A 281 -11.81 -3.36 -8.70
CA LEU A 281 -11.35 -2.14 -9.39
C LEU A 281 -10.31 -1.45 -8.51
#